data_AF-A0ABD5S520-F1
#
_entry.id   AF-A0ABD5S520-F1
#
_cell.length_a   1.000
_cell.length_b   1.000
_cell.length_c   1.000
_cell.angle_alpha   90.00
_cell.angle_beta   90.00
_cell.angle_gamma   90.00
#
_symmetry.space_group_name_H-M   'P 1'
#
loop_
_entity.id
_entity.type
_entity.pdbx_description
1 polymer ?
#
loop_
_entity_poly.entity_id
_entity_poly.type
_entity_poly.pdbx_seq_one_letter_code
_entity_poly.pdbx_strand_id
1 'polypeptide(L)'
;MELGSPESFDRMGTLGVEEEFYVVDEEGRPVAGVDDLVYGEDEPPEPLAGRIDHELFKFTVETQTPLIEEPSEASASLRAVRDALV
;
A
#
# COMPACT_ATOMS: atom_id res chain seq x y z
N MET A 1 -3.45 -37.36 -12.43
CA MET A 1 -4.15 -36.07 -12.34
C MET A 1 -3.78 -35.31 -13.61
N GLU A 2 -4.76 -34.91 -14.41
CA GLU A 2 -4.51 -34.08 -15.60
C GLU A 2 -4.35 -32.62 -15.10
N LEU A 3 -3.23 -31.98 -15.44
CA LEU A 3 -2.99 -30.58 -15.08
C LEU A 3 -3.71 -29.69 -16.13
N GLY A 4 -4.29 -28.57 -15.68
CA GLY A 4 -4.90 -27.60 -16.59
C GLY A 4 -3.89 -27.02 -17.59
N SER A 5 -4.37 -26.63 -18.77
CA SER A 5 -3.49 -26.10 -19.83
C SER A 5 -2.95 -24.71 -19.46
N PRO A 6 -1.64 -24.46 -19.58
CA PRO A 6 -1.08 -23.12 -19.44
C PRO A 6 -1.58 -22.14 -20.51
N GLU A 7 -2.12 -22.64 -21.62
CA GLU A 7 -2.70 -21.82 -22.70
C GLU A 7 -3.99 -21.10 -22.27
N SER A 8 -4.59 -21.50 -21.14
CA SER A 8 -5.71 -20.78 -20.54
C SER A 8 -5.31 -19.49 -19.84
N PHE A 9 -4.01 -19.20 -19.69
CA PHE A 9 -3.51 -17.97 -19.07
C PHE A 9 -3.00 -17.01 -20.15
N ASP A 10 -3.60 -15.83 -20.17
CA ASP A 10 -3.31 -14.71 -21.06
C ASP A 10 -2.35 -13.67 -20.45
N ARG A 11 -2.03 -13.80 -19.15
CA ARG A 11 -1.03 -12.99 -18.43
C ARG A 11 -0.29 -13.81 -17.37
N MET A 12 0.96 -13.40 -17.08
CA MET A 12 1.81 -14.00 -16.04
C MET A 12 1.37 -13.67 -14.59
N GLY A 13 0.37 -12.78 -14.41
CA GLY A 13 -0.15 -12.38 -13.10
C GLY A 13 -0.29 -10.86 -12.96
N THR A 14 -0.74 -10.39 -11.80
CA THR A 14 -0.75 -8.99 -11.35
C THR A 14 0.28 -8.78 -10.26
N LEU A 15 0.84 -7.58 -10.15
CA LEU A 15 1.70 -7.19 -9.04
C LEU A 15 1.12 -5.96 -8.32
N GLY A 16 1.04 -6.05 -7.00
CA GLY A 16 0.79 -4.94 -6.10
C GLY A 16 1.60 -5.18 -4.84
N VAL A 17 1.95 -4.11 -4.13
CA VAL A 17 2.69 -4.21 -2.87
C VAL A 17 1.96 -3.40 -1.82
N GLU A 18 1.85 -3.97 -0.63
CA GLU A 18 1.36 -3.32 0.57
C GLU A 18 2.55 -3.07 1.50
N GLU A 19 2.60 -1.88 2.10
CA GLU A 19 3.60 -1.53 3.11
C GLU A 19 2.92 -1.02 4.38
N GLU A 20 3.31 -1.60 5.51
CA GLU A 20 2.83 -1.23 6.84
C GLU A 20 3.89 -0.42 7.60
N PHE A 21 3.45 0.65 8.26
CA PHE A 21 4.30 1.57 9.00
C PHE A 21 3.72 1.83 10.39
N TYR A 22 4.60 2.05 11.37
CA TYR A 22 4.18 2.61 12.64
C TYR A 22 4.09 4.13 12.56
N VAL A 23 2.97 4.67 13.02
CA VAL A 23 2.84 6.08 13.36
C VAL A 23 3.52 6.29 14.71
N VAL A 24 4.53 7.16 14.76
CA VAL A 24 5.37 7.37 15.94
C VAL A 24 5.46 8.84 16.33
N ASP A 25 5.69 9.10 17.62
CA ASP A 25 6.05 10.42 18.13
C ASP A 25 7.50 10.81 17.80
N GLU A 26 7.94 12.00 18.24
CA GLU A 26 9.29 12.52 18.04
C GLU A 26 10.39 11.64 18.70
N GLU A 27 10.01 10.81 19.68
CA GLU A 27 10.89 9.84 20.33
C GLU A 27 10.85 8.45 19.69
N GLY A 28 10.07 8.28 18.61
CA GLY A 28 9.92 7.02 17.89
C GLY A 28 9.02 6.00 18.60
N ARG A 29 8.14 6.42 19.51
CA ARG A 29 7.18 5.53 20.18
C ARG A 29 5.85 5.49 19.42
N PRO A 30 5.20 4.32 19.30
CA PRO A 30 3.92 4.22 18.62
C PRO A 30 2.83 5.11 19.25
N VAL A 31 2.10 5.85 18.41
CA VAL A 31 0.98 6.70 18.81
C VAL A 31 -0.25 6.43 17.95
N ALA A 32 -1.44 6.63 18.53
CA ALA A 32 -2.68 6.52 17.77
C ALA A 32 -2.80 7.71 16.81
N GLY A 33 -2.61 7.47 15.52
CA GLY A 33 -2.70 8.51 14.47
C GLY A 33 -3.52 8.11 13.25
N VAL A 34 -4.02 6.88 13.19
CA VAL A 34 -4.82 6.41 12.05
C VAL A 34 -6.16 7.13 11.94
N ASP A 35 -6.71 7.65 13.04
CA ASP A 35 -7.99 8.37 13.02
C ASP A 35 -7.90 9.65 12.18
N ASP A 36 -6.75 10.34 12.19
CA ASP A 36 -6.52 11.51 11.34
C ASP A 36 -6.09 11.12 9.92
N LEU A 37 -5.17 10.15 9.79
CA LEU A 37 -4.57 9.79 8.49
C LEU A 37 -5.49 8.97 7.57
N VAL A 38 -6.35 8.13 8.15
CA VAL A 38 -7.21 7.19 7.41
C VAL A 38 -8.68 7.61 7.46
N TYR A 39 -9.12 8.13 8.61
CA TYR A 39 -10.53 8.45 8.87
C TYR A 39 -10.80 9.96 8.97
N GLY A 40 -9.80 10.79 8.67
CA GLY A 40 -9.91 12.24 8.65
C GLY A 40 -10.82 12.75 7.53
N GLU A 41 -11.04 14.06 7.51
CA GLU A 41 -11.86 14.72 6.48
C GLU A 41 -11.09 14.94 5.17
N ASP A 42 -9.76 14.88 5.22
CA ASP A 42 -8.89 15.13 4.07
C ASP A 42 -8.75 13.87 3.20
N GLU A 43 -8.97 14.02 1.89
CA GLU A 43 -8.75 12.94 0.93
C GLU A 43 -7.24 12.76 0.69
N PRO A 44 -6.69 11.54 0.82
CA PRO A 44 -5.29 11.27 0.52
C PRO A 44 -4.93 11.64 -0.94
N PRO A 45 -3.74 12.19 -1.21
CA PRO A 45 -3.32 12.52 -2.57
C PRO A 45 -3.09 11.26 -3.41
N GLU A 46 -3.17 11.35 -4.74
CA GLU A 46 -2.72 10.26 -5.61
C GLU A 46 -1.18 10.04 -5.47
N PRO A 47 -0.69 8.78 -5.49
CA PRO A 47 -1.40 7.54 -5.80
C PRO A 47 -2.11 6.88 -4.59
N LEU A 48 -2.13 7.53 -3.44
CA LEU A 48 -2.58 6.99 -2.15
C LEU A 48 -4.10 7.05 -1.95
N ALA A 49 -4.81 7.86 -2.74
CA ALA A 49 -6.28 7.96 -2.72
C ALA A 49 -6.94 6.58 -2.79
N GLY A 50 -7.73 6.23 -1.77
CA GLY A 50 -8.38 4.92 -1.63
C GLY A 50 -7.43 3.73 -1.47
N ARG A 51 -6.15 3.96 -1.13
CA ARG A 51 -5.09 2.95 -0.96
C ARG A 51 -4.30 3.14 0.32
N ILE A 52 -4.92 3.72 1.33
CA ILE A 52 -4.40 3.83 2.69
C ILE A 52 -5.46 3.30 3.65
N ASP A 53 -5.06 2.46 4.59
CA ASP A 53 -5.91 1.98 5.69
C ASP A 53 -5.05 1.81 6.96
N HIS A 54 -5.65 1.29 8.03
CA HIS A 54 -4.96 0.82 9.21
C HIS A 54 -4.94 -0.71 9.25
N GLU A 55 -3.87 -1.29 9.76
CA GLU A 55 -3.76 -2.75 9.93
C GLU A 55 -3.64 -3.10 11.41
N LEU A 56 -4.64 -3.82 11.93
CA LEU A 56 -4.76 -4.38 13.29
C LEU A 56 -4.77 -3.37 14.47
N PHE A 57 -3.86 -2.40 14.51
CA PHE A 57 -3.65 -1.47 15.60
C PHE A 57 -3.85 -0.02 15.18
N LYS A 58 -4.27 0.84 16.12
CA LYS A 58 -4.46 2.28 15.90
C LYS A 58 -3.18 3.08 15.62
N PHE A 59 -2.02 2.43 15.71
CA PHE A 59 -0.71 3.02 15.42
C PHE A 59 -0.04 2.40 14.18
N THR A 60 -0.72 1.51 13.46
CA THR A 60 -0.19 0.90 12.24
C THR A 60 -1.01 1.40 11.06
N VAL A 61 -0.34 2.02 10.09
CA VAL A 61 -0.94 2.44 8.81
C VAL A 61 -0.42 1.53 7.70
N GLU A 62 -1.30 1.13 6.80
CA GLU A 62 -0.98 0.38 5.60
C GLU A 62 -1.18 1.27 4.38
N THR A 63 -0.28 1.15 3.40
CA THR A 63 -0.43 1.75 2.07
C THR A 63 -0.35 0.68 1.00
N GLN A 64 -1.04 0.90 -0.12
CA GLN A 64 -1.05 -0.04 -1.24
C GLN A 64 -0.62 0.67 -2.53
N THR A 65 0.24 0.03 -3.32
CA THR A 65 0.51 0.53 -4.68
C THR A 65 -0.69 0.33 -5.58
N PRO A 66 -0.91 1.19 -6.59
CA PRO A 66 -1.69 0.81 -7.77
C PRO A 66 -1.15 -0.48 -8.40
N LEU A 67 -1.91 -1.08 -9.33
CA LEU A 67 -1.42 -2.20 -10.13
C LEU A 67 -0.09 -1.82 -10.78
N ILE A 68 0.94 -2.61 -10.49
CA ILE A 68 2.25 -2.50 -11.10
C ILE A 68 2.22 -3.40 -12.34
N GLU A 69 2.35 -2.81 -13.52
CA GLU A 69 2.27 -3.52 -14.79
C GLU A 69 3.53 -4.38 -15.02
N GLU A 70 4.71 -3.86 -14.64
CA GLU A 70 5.99 -4.57 -14.80
C GLU A 70 6.78 -4.67 -13.49
N PRO A 71 7.35 -5.84 -13.13
CA PRO A 71 8.11 -6.00 -11.88
C PRO A 71 9.27 -5.01 -11.70
N SER A 72 9.86 -4.50 -12.78
CA SER A 72 10.91 -3.49 -12.75
C SER A 72 10.43 -2.12 -12.25
N GLU A 73 9.13 -1.84 -12.33
CA GLU A 73 8.52 -0.57 -11.90
C GLU A 73 8.22 -0.53 -10.40
N ALA A 74 8.23 -1.69 -9.72
CA ALA A 74 7.88 -1.78 -8.30
C ALA A 74 8.64 -0.78 -7.42
N SER A 75 9.93 -0.58 -7.68
CA SER A 75 10.75 0.36 -6.92
C SER A 75 10.34 1.83 -7.13
N ALA A 76 9.85 2.18 -8.32
CA ALA A 76 9.35 3.53 -8.59
C ALA A 76 7.97 3.73 -7.95
N SER A 77 7.07 2.75 -8.09
CA SER A 77 5.72 2.78 -7.48
C SER A 77 5.77 2.91 -5.96
N LEU A 78 6.65 2.14 -5.30
CA LEU A 78 6.82 2.24 -3.84
C LEU A 78 7.32 3.62 -3.40
N ARG A 79 8.26 4.21 -4.13
CA ARG A 79 8.72 5.58 -3.82
C ARG A 79 7.60 6.60 -3.99
N ALA A 80 6.82 6.50 -5.06
CA ALA A 80 5.69 7.41 -5.29
C ALA A 80 4.64 7.34 -4.17
N VAL A 81 4.32 6.14 -3.68
CA VAL A 81 3.40 5.95 -2.55
C VAL A 81 3.99 6.55 -1.27
N ARG A 82 5.27 6.27 -0.96
CA ARG A 82 5.94 6.81 0.24
C ARG A 82 6.06 8.33 0.20
N ASP A 83 6.39 8.90 -0.96
CA ASP A 83 6.52 10.35 -1.14
C ASP A 83 5.16 11.05 -0.99
N ALA A 84 4.05 10.37 -1.29
CA ALA A 84 2.69 10.88 -1.10
C ALA A 84 2.17 10.76 0.35
N LEU A 85 2.80 9.91 1.17
CA LEU A 85 2.46 9.70 2.58
C LEU A 85 3.05 10.78 3.51
N VAL A 86 4.08 11.51 3.07
CA VAL A 86 4.87 12.48 3.88
C VAL A 86 4.58 13.94 3.59
#